data_AF-A0A140DWT5-F1
#
_entry.id   AF-A0A140DWT5-F1
#
_cell.length_a   1.000
_cell.length_b   1.000
_cell.length_c   1.000
_cell.angle_alpha   90.00
_cell.angle_beta   90.00
_cell.angle_gamma   90.00
#
_symmetry.space_group_name_H-M   'P 1'
#
loop_
_entity.id
_entity.type
_entity.pdbx_description
1 polymer ?
#
loop_
_entity_poly.entity_id
_entity_poly.type
_entity_poly.pdbx_seq_one_letter_code
_entity_poly.pdbx_strand_id
1 'polypeptide(L)'
;MLELGADLTWALVIAYYRGKLEKYKDLPLYNAIQSYVSGYDVIKGLIANDRMFVVLDRFFQGDITDAALIHSLMGLELGEQYVAVSEKACSQISVVEERYIDGPECEALKELSFKNRKAGIELVEKVARKYRREGRYFDEIVEEWNGFESGSETAV
;
A
#
# COMPACT_ATOMS: atom_id res chain seq x y z
N MET A 1 6.40 5.88 16.46
CA MET A 1 5.92 4.90 15.48
C MET A 1 4.77 5.54 14.72
N LEU A 2 4.70 5.35 13.41
CA LEU A 2 3.59 5.79 12.56
C LEU A 2 2.65 4.60 12.35
N GLU A 3 1.34 4.80 12.49
CA GLU A 3 0.34 3.78 12.21
C GLU A 3 -0.47 4.15 10.95
N LEU A 4 -0.62 3.20 10.03
CA LEU A 4 -1.31 3.37 8.76
C LEU A 4 -2.55 2.47 8.72
N GLY A 5 -3.69 3.06 8.36
CA GLY A 5 -4.95 2.35 8.18
C GLY A 5 -5.07 1.64 6.84
N ALA A 6 -6.20 0.97 6.61
CA ALA A 6 -6.57 0.36 5.34
C ALA A 6 -7.09 1.41 4.34
N ASP A 7 -6.26 2.40 4.00
CA ASP A 7 -6.68 3.58 3.24
C ASP A 7 -5.70 3.96 2.10
N LEU A 8 -6.02 5.05 1.40
CA LEU A 8 -5.20 5.59 0.34
C LEU A 8 -3.81 6.04 0.84
N THR A 9 -3.71 6.56 2.06
CA THR A 9 -2.44 6.99 2.65
C THR A 9 -1.48 5.81 2.76
N TRP A 10 -1.97 4.65 3.24
CA TRP A 10 -1.17 3.43 3.25
C TRP A 10 -0.67 3.05 1.85
N ALA A 11 -1.55 3.08 0.84
CA ALA A 11 -1.17 2.73 -0.53
C ALA A 11 -0.09 3.67 -1.10
N LEU A 12 -0.21 4.98 -0.85
CA LEU A 12 0.74 5.99 -1.29
C LEU A 12 2.09 5.85 -0.56
N VAL A 13 2.10 5.57 0.74
CA VAL A 13 3.34 5.31 1.49
C VAL A 13 4.05 4.06 0.97
N ILE A 14 3.32 2.98 0.68
CA ILE A 14 3.90 1.78 0.08
C ILE A 14 4.49 2.09 -1.30
N ALA A 15 3.80 2.90 -2.11
CA ALA A 15 4.30 3.31 -3.42
C ALA A 15 5.55 4.18 -3.35
N TYR A 16 5.61 5.09 -2.37
CA TYR A 16 6.79 5.91 -2.08
C TYR A 16 8.01 5.03 -1.78
N TYR A 17 7.91 4.14 -0.78
CA TYR A 17 9.03 3.26 -0.42
C TYR A 17 9.41 2.23 -1.51
N ARG A 18 8.48 1.89 -2.41
CA ARG A 18 8.75 1.02 -3.58
C ARG A 18 9.26 1.79 -4.80
N GLY A 19 9.47 3.11 -4.71
CA GLY A 19 9.95 3.94 -5.81
C GLY A 19 8.94 4.15 -6.95
N LYS A 20 7.66 3.83 -6.75
CA LYS A 20 6.63 4.04 -7.77
C LYS A 20 6.23 5.50 -7.94
N LEU A 21 6.49 6.32 -6.92
CA LEU A 21 6.22 7.75 -6.95
C LEU A 21 7.40 8.57 -7.49
N GLU A 22 8.54 7.95 -7.87
CA GLU A 22 9.74 8.68 -8.33
C GLU A 22 9.49 9.56 -9.56
N LYS A 23 8.57 9.16 -10.45
CA LYS A 23 8.15 9.97 -11.60
C LYS A 23 7.38 11.25 -11.21
N TYR A 24 6.99 11.39 -9.94
CA TYR A 24 6.25 12.50 -9.38
C TYR A 24 7.05 13.27 -8.31
N LYS A 25 8.36 13.06 -8.21
CA LYS A 25 9.22 13.68 -7.18
C LYS A 25 9.12 15.21 -7.11
N ASP A 26 8.82 15.84 -8.24
CA ASP A 26 8.72 17.29 -8.38
C ASP A 26 7.29 17.80 -8.09
N LEU A 27 6.35 16.91 -7.71
CA LEU A 27 4.96 17.24 -7.42
C LEU A 27 4.70 17.35 -5.91
N PRO A 28 3.70 18.16 -5.48
CA PRO A 28 3.32 18.32 -4.07
C PRO A 28 2.99 17.00 -3.38
N LEU A 29 2.36 16.06 -4.09
CA LEU A 29 2.03 14.73 -3.57
C LEU A 29 3.26 14.00 -3.02
N TYR A 30 4.38 14.00 -3.75
CA TYR A 30 5.59 13.29 -3.31
C TYR A 30 6.16 13.91 -2.03
N ASN A 31 6.27 15.24 -2.00
CA ASN A 31 6.77 15.97 -0.84
C ASN A 31 5.87 15.80 0.39
N ALA A 32 4.56 15.74 0.21
CA ALA A 32 3.62 15.49 1.29
C ALA A 32 3.79 14.09 1.89
N ILE A 33 3.92 13.05 1.05
CA ILE A 33 4.15 11.69 1.54
C ILE A 33 5.53 11.57 2.21
N GLN A 34 6.57 12.15 1.62
CA GLN A 34 7.91 12.19 2.22
C GLN A 34 7.87 12.84 3.60
N SER A 35 7.22 13.99 3.73
CA SER A 35 7.08 14.71 5.00
C SER A 35 6.25 13.92 5.99
N TYR A 36 5.18 13.26 5.54
CA TYR A 36 4.28 12.47 6.39
C TYR A 36 4.98 11.28 7.05
N VAL A 37 5.90 10.61 6.34
CA VAL A 37 6.68 9.49 6.89
C VAL A 37 7.96 9.93 7.60
N SER A 38 8.38 11.18 7.42
CA SER A 38 9.61 11.71 8.01
C SER A 38 9.55 11.75 9.54
N GLY A 39 10.69 11.50 10.19
CA GLY A 39 10.80 11.55 11.65
C GLY A 39 10.29 10.31 12.40
N TYR A 40 9.72 9.32 11.70
CA TYR A 40 9.33 8.05 12.30
C TYR A 40 10.40 6.98 12.11
N ASP A 41 10.73 6.29 13.20
CA ASP A 41 11.69 5.18 13.22
C ASP A 41 11.06 3.84 12.78
N VAL A 42 9.75 3.67 13.02
CA VAL A 42 8.98 2.44 12.74
C VAL A 42 7.62 2.81 12.17
N ILE A 43 7.19 2.07 11.15
CA ILE A 43 5.86 2.17 10.52
C ILE A 43 5.11 0.86 10.73
N LYS A 44 3.88 0.97 11.22
CA LYS A 44 2.92 -0.12 11.37
C LYS A 44 1.82 0.03 10.31
N GLY A 45 1.49 -1.02 9.58
CA GLY A 45 0.41 -1.02 8.59
C GLY A 45 0.04 -2.41 8.12
N LEU A 46 -0.86 -2.52 7.13
CA LEU A 46 -1.22 -3.82 6.56
C LEU A 46 -0.04 -4.45 5.81
N ILE A 47 0.05 -5.78 5.84
CA ILE A 47 1.05 -6.53 5.06
C ILE A 47 0.77 -6.42 3.56
N ALA A 48 1.75 -5.92 2.81
CA ALA A 48 1.71 -5.85 1.35
C ALA A 48 2.20 -7.15 0.70
N ASN A 49 1.45 -8.24 0.86
CA ASN A 49 1.77 -9.54 0.25
C ASN A 49 1.62 -9.53 -1.30
N ASP A 50 1.97 -10.64 -1.98
CA ASP A 50 1.91 -10.76 -3.44
C ASP A 50 0.56 -10.33 -4.04
N ARG A 51 -0.55 -10.62 -3.36
CA ARG A 51 -1.90 -10.26 -3.84
C ARG A 51 -2.10 -8.76 -3.77
N MET A 52 -1.67 -8.13 -2.68
CA MET A 52 -1.73 -6.68 -2.54
C MET A 52 -0.89 -5.97 -3.59
N PHE A 53 0.24 -6.56 -3.97
CA PHE A 53 1.05 -5.99 -5.03
C PHE A 53 0.28 -5.88 -6.35
N VAL A 54 -0.51 -6.90 -6.73
CA VAL A 54 -1.35 -6.86 -7.94
C VAL A 54 -2.43 -5.77 -7.86
N VAL A 55 -3.13 -5.65 -6.73
CA VAL A 55 -4.18 -4.62 -6.57
C VAL A 55 -3.57 -3.22 -6.61
N LEU A 56 -2.44 -3.03 -5.93
CA LEU A 56 -1.71 -1.76 -5.95
C LEU A 56 -1.20 -1.43 -7.35
N ASP A 57 -0.60 -2.38 -8.07
CA ASP A 57 -0.15 -2.19 -9.46
C ASP A 57 -1.30 -1.69 -10.33
N ARG A 58 -2.45 -2.36 -10.29
CA ARG A 58 -3.65 -1.96 -11.03
C ARG A 58 -4.11 -0.54 -10.68
N PHE A 59 -4.08 -0.18 -9.39
CA PHE A 59 -4.44 1.18 -8.98
C PHE A 59 -3.47 2.22 -9.57
N PHE A 60 -2.16 2.01 -9.44
CA PHE A 60 -1.16 2.96 -9.97
C PHE A 60 -1.08 3.00 -11.50
N GLN A 61 -1.57 1.97 -12.18
CA GLN A 61 -1.72 1.92 -13.64
C GLN A 61 -3.03 2.56 -14.14
N GLY A 62 -3.95 2.91 -13.25
CA GLY A 62 -5.25 3.48 -13.62
C GLY A 62 -6.32 2.44 -13.98
N ASP A 63 -6.11 1.16 -13.68
CA ASP A 63 -7.09 0.10 -13.97
C ASP A 63 -8.24 0.05 -12.95
N ILE A 64 -8.01 0.54 -11.74
CA ILE A 64 -9.00 0.60 -10.65
C ILE A 64 -8.90 1.94 -9.91
N THR A 65 -9.98 2.30 -9.22
CA THR A 65 -10.06 3.52 -8.40
C THR A 65 -9.59 3.27 -6.96
N ASP A 66 -9.37 4.36 -6.21
CA ASP A 66 -9.06 4.33 -4.78
C ASP A 66 -10.15 3.61 -3.96
N ALA A 67 -11.43 3.77 -4.30
CA ALA A 67 -12.52 3.06 -3.65
C ALA A 67 -12.43 1.53 -3.88
N ALA A 68 -12.16 1.10 -5.11
CA ALA A 68 -11.97 -0.31 -5.42
C ALA A 68 -10.73 -0.90 -4.71
N LEU A 69 -9.66 -0.12 -4.57
CA LEU A 69 -8.48 -0.48 -3.80
C LEU A 69 -8.81 -0.66 -2.32
N ILE A 70 -9.46 0.32 -1.68
CA ILE A 70 -9.81 0.29 -0.26
C ILE A 70 -10.74 -0.89 0.06
N HIS A 71 -11.77 -1.11 -0.76
CA HIS A 71 -12.65 -2.26 -0.55
C HIS A 71 -11.94 -3.60 -0.77
N SER A 72 -10.90 -3.64 -1.62
CA SER A 72 -10.07 -4.83 -1.79
C SER A 72 -9.21 -5.08 -0.56
N LEU A 73 -8.62 -4.03 0.02
CA LEU A 73 -7.87 -4.09 1.29
C LEU A 73 -8.73 -4.65 2.43
N MET A 74 -9.94 -4.14 2.60
CA MET A 74 -10.85 -4.56 3.67
C MET A 74 -11.28 -6.02 3.54
N GLY A 75 -11.46 -6.51 2.31
CA GLY A 75 -11.91 -7.89 2.07
C GLY A 75 -10.80 -8.94 2.20
N LEU A 76 -9.53 -8.54 2.10
CA LEU A 76 -8.40 -9.48 2.10
C LEU A 76 -7.94 -9.93 3.49
N GLU A 77 -8.58 -9.44 4.57
CA GLU A 77 -8.30 -9.79 5.99
C GLU A 77 -6.79 -9.84 6.29
N LEU A 78 -6.08 -8.79 5.90
CA LEU A 78 -4.63 -8.74 6.00
C LEU A 78 -4.16 -8.59 7.44
N GLY A 79 -3.06 -9.27 7.76
CA GLY A 79 -2.34 -9.05 9.01
C GLY A 79 -1.63 -7.70 9.05
N GLU A 80 -1.21 -7.30 10.24
CA GLU A 80 -0.38 -6.11 10.45
C GLU A 80 1.11 -6.46 10.28
N GLN A 81 1.88 -5.50 9.78
CA GLN A 81 3.33 -5.56 9.64
C GLN A 81 3.95 -4.32 10.30
N TYR A 82 5.12 -4.53 10.90
CA TYR A 82 5.97 -3.47 11.45
C TYR A 82 7.24 -3.38 10.60
N VAL A 83 7.58 -2.18 10.16
CA VAL A 83 8.75 -1.90 9.32
C VAL A 83 9.64 -0.90 10.03
N ALA A 84 10.85 -1.31 10.39
CA ALA A 84 11.90 -0.40 10.82
C ALA A 84 12.45 0.34 9.60
N VAL A 85 12.36 1.67 9.60
CA VAL A 85 12.74 2.52 8.45
C VAL A 85 13.98 3.38 8.72
N SER A 86 14.45 3.43 9.96
CA SER A 86 15.68 4.14 10.36
C SER A 86 16.77 3.18 10.83
N GLU A 87 18.04 3.58 10.68
CA GLU A 87 19.17 2.81 11.21
C GLU A 87 19.04 2.58 12.72
N LYS A 88 18.55 3.58 13.45
CA LYS A 88 18.28 3.51 14.89
C LYS A 88 17.26 2.42 15.25
N ALA A 89 16.21 2.23 14.45
CA ALA A 89 15.25 1.15 14.66
C ALA A 89 15.85 -0.20 14.29
N CYS A 90 16.52 -0.28 13.14
CA CYS A 90 17.15 -1.51 12.66
C CYS A 90 18.21 -2.03 13.64
N SER A 91 19.00 -1.16 14.26
CA SER A 91 20.05 -1.55 15.22
C SER A 91 19.51 -2.12 16.54
N GLN A 92 18.20 -1.98 16.80
CA GLN A 92 17.54 -2.50 18.00
C GLN A 92 16.82 -3.83 17.75
N ILE A 93 16.83 -4.36 16.52
CA ILE A 93 16.20 -5.63 16.19
C ILE A 93 17.10 -6.79 16.64
N SER A 94 16.52 -7.72 17.41
CA SER A 94 17.18 -8.96 17.82
C SER A 94 16.26 -10.15 17.58
N VAL A 95 16.82 -11.27 17.14
CA VAL A 95 16.08 -12.53 17.01
C VAL A 95 15.83 -13.11 18.40
N VAL A 96 14.57 -13.36 18.73
CA VAL A 96 14.16 -13.92 20.03
C VAL A 96 14.03 -15.44 19.98
N GLU A 97 13.61 -15.96 18.83
CA GLU A 97 13.37 -17.39 18.60
C GLU A 97 13.60 -17.71 17.12
N GLU A 98 14.16 -18.88 16.86
CA GLU A 98 14.26 -19.46 15.53
C GLU A 98 13.61 -20.85 15.54
N ARG A 99 12.78 -21.13 14.53
CA ARG A 99 12.13 -22.42 14.37
C ARG A 99 12.30 -22.92 12.94
N TYR A 100 12.59 -24.21 12.81
CA TYR A 100 12.63 -24.89 11.54
C TYR A 100 11.24 -25.35 11.12
N ILE A 101 10.91 -25.14 9.85
CA ILE A 101 9.71 -25.66 9.20
C ILE A 101 10.10 -26.99 8.55
N ASP A 102 9.43 -28.08 8.93
CA ASP A 102 9.70 -29.40 8.36
C ASP A 102 9.06 -29.59 6.98
N GLY A 103 9.38 -30.69 6.30
CA GLY A 103 8.86 -30.99 4.96
C GLY A 103 7.33 -31.00 4.89
N PRO A 104 6.64 -31.80 5.74
CA PRO A 104 5.19 -31.83 5.81
C PRO A 104 4.54 -30.46 6.10
N GLU A 105 5.07 -29.71 7.06
CA GLU A 105 4.59 -28.36 7.40
C GLU A 105 4.76 -27.41 6.22
N CYS A 106 5.91 -27.46 5.55
CA CYS A 106 6.19 -26.67 4.36
C CYS A 106 5.17 -26.94 3.24
N GLU A 107 4.86 -28.20 2.95
CA GLU A 107 3.86 -28.55 1.93
C GLU A 107 2.44 -28.11 2.33
N ALA A 108 2.06 -28.25 3.60
CA ALA A 108 0.78 -27.76 4.10
C ALA A 108 0.65 -26.23 3.96
N LEU A 109 1.71 -25.48 4.29
CA LEU A 109 1.75 -24.03 4.14
C LEU A 109 1.68 -23.58 2.68
N LYS A 110 2.31 -24.33 1.76
CA LYS A 110 2.20 -24.07 0.31
C LYS A 110 0.78 -24.29 -0.19
N GLU A 111 0.13 -25.38 0.20
CA GLU A 111 -1.25 -25.67 -0.21
C GLU A 111 -2.21 -24.59 0.30
N LEU A 112 -2.06 -24.18 1.56
CA LEU A 112 -2.83 -23.07 2.15
C LEU A 112 -2.60 -21.76 1.39
N SER A 113 -1.34 -21.45 1.06
CA SER A 113 -0.98 -20.26 0.28
C SER A 113 -1.65 -20.26 -1.10
N PHE A 114 -1.70 -21.40 -1.78
CA PHE A 114 -2.37 -21.54 -3.08
C PHE A 114 -3.88 -21.32 -2.99
N LYS A 115 -4.55 -21.95 -2.01
CA LYS A 115 -6.00 -21.77 -1.77
C LYS A 115 -6.32 -20.30 -1.48
N ASN A 116 -5.55 -19.68 -0.61
CA ASN A 116 -5.70 -18.27 -0.25
C ASN A 116 -5.45 -17.33 -1.44
N ARG A 117 -4.47 -17.66 -2.29
CA ARG A 117 -4.18 -16.90 -3.52
C ARG A 117 -5.37 -16.92 -4.47
N LYS A 118 -5.96 -18.09 -4.73
CA LYS A 118 -7.13 -18.23 -5.60
C LYS A 118 -8.33 -17.44 -5.07
N ALA A 119 -8.67 -17.61 -3.80
CA ALA A 119 -9.78 -16.88 -3.17
C ALA A 119 -9.58 -15.36 -3.19
N GLY A 120 -8.35 -14.90 -2.94
CA GLY A 120 -8.01 -13.48 -2.99
C GLY A 120 -8.19 -12.87 -4.39
N ILE A 121 -7.77 -13.57 -5.45
CA ILE A 121 -7.94 -13.10 -6.83
C ILE A 121 -9.43 -12.96 -7.18
N GLU A 122 -10.24 -13.97 -6.86
CA GLU A 122 -11.69 -13.95 -7.11
C GLU A 122 -12.38 -12.79 -6.37
N LEU A 123 -11.96 -12.53 -5.13
CA LEU A 123 -12.44 -11.42 -4.33
C LEU A 123 -12.10 -10.07 -4.97
N VAL A 124 -10.82 -9.85 -5.31
CA VAL A 124 -10.35 -8.61 -5.95
C VAL A 124 -11.11 -8.34 -7.24
N GLU A 125 -11.30 -9.35 -8.10
CA GLU A 125 -12.05 -9.21 -9.36
C GLU A 125 -13.53 -8.88 -9.13
N LYS A 126 -14.13 -9.40 -8.06
CA LYS A 126 -15.51 -9.09 -7.69
C LYS A 126 -15.62 -7.66 -7.16
N VAL A 127 -14.70 -7.24 -6.30
CA VAL A 127 -14.65 -5.89 -5.72
C VAL A 127 -14.39 -4.85 -6.81
N ALA A 128 -13.37 -5.05 -7.64
CA ALA A 128 -13.06 -4.16 -8.75
C ALA A 128 -14.27 -3.95 -9.65
N ARG A 129 -15.00 -5.02 -10.01
CA ARG A 129 -16.23 -4.90 -10.81
C ARG A 129 -17.36 -4.14 -10.10
N LYS A 130 -17.53 -4.35 -8.79
CA LYS A 130 -18.58 -3.72 -7.99
C LYS A 130 -18.34 -2.21 -7.85
N TYR A 131 -17.10 -1.80 -7.60
CA TYR A 131 -16.72 -0.42 -7.28
C TYR A 131 -16.07 0.35 -8.44
N ARG A 132 -16.05 -0.19 -9.67
CA ARG A 132 -15.38 0.40 -10.86
C ARG A 132 -15.84 1.81 -11.27
N ARG A 133 -16.91 2.35 -10.68
CA ARG A 133 -17.44 3.70 -10.96
C ARG A 133 -17.51 4.57 -9.72
N GLU A 134 -16.83 4.16 -8.66
CA GLU A 134 -16.79 4.86 -7.38
C GLU A 134 -15.35 5.28 -7.11
N GLY A 135 -15.16 6.44 -6.48
CA GLY A 135 -13.83 6.96 -6.19
C GLY A 135 -13.14 7.60 -7.40
N ARG A 136 -11.83 7.77 -7.28
CA ARG A 136 -10.95 8.42 -8.26
C ARG A 136 -9.85 7.49 -8.71
N TYR A 137 -9.43 7.63 -9.95
CA TYR A 137 -8.21 7.01 -10.47
C TYR A 137 -6.96 7.72 -9.93
N PHE A 138 -5.83 7.04 -10.01
CA PHE A 138 -4.59 7.55 -9.45
C PHE A 138 -4.09 8.81 -10.16
N ASP A 139 -4.27 8.92 -11.48
CA ASP A 139 -3.98 10.13 -12.25
C ASP A 139 -4.87 11.31 -11.84
N GLU A 140 -6.17 11.09 -11.65
CA GLU A 140 -7.10 12.12 -11.13
C GLU A 140 -6.67 12.62 -9.74
N ILE A 141 -6.21 11.73 -8.86
CA ILE A 141 -5.67 12.10 -7.54
C ILE A 141 -4.40 12.94 -7.70
N VAL A 142 -3.49 12.55 -8.58
CA VAL A 142 -2.26 13.33 -8.83
C VAL A 142 -2.59 14.71 -9.40
N GLU A 143 -3.53 14.80 -10.34
CA GLU A 143 -4.00 16.06 -10.93
C GLU A 143 -4.63 16.98 -9.88
N GLU A 144 -5.47 16.45 -9.00
CA GLU A 144 -6.10 17.22 -7.91
C GLU A 144 -5.03 17.85 -7.01
N TRP A 145 -4.02 17.09 -6.61
CA TRP A 145 -2.90 17.57 -5.79
C TRP A 145 -2.05 18.63 -6.50
N ASN A 146 -1.95 18.58 -7.82
CA ASN A 146 -1.27 19.60 -8.63
C ASN A 146 -2.14 20.84 -8.86
N GLY A 147 -3.45 20.67 -9.00
CA GLY A 147 -4.41 21.73 -9.28
C GLY A 147 -4.52 22.77 -8.17
N PHE A 148 -4.19 22.40 -6.92
CA PHE A 148 -4.20 23.31 -5.78
C PHE A 148 -3.17 24.46 -5.86
N GLU A 149 -2.12 24.38 -6.69
CA GLU A 149 -1.18 25.51 -6.88
C GLU A 149 -1.63 26.50 -7.97
N SER A 150 -2.39 26.04 -8.98
CA SER A 150 -2.82 26.89 -10.11
C SER A 150 -3.92 27.92 -9.76
N GLY A 151 -4.48 27.86 -8.55
CA GLY A 151 -5.56 28.72 -8.08
C GLY A 151 -5.16 29.91 -7.19
N SER A 152 -3.86 30.17 -6.97
CA SER A 152 -3.39 31.21 -6.03
C SER A 152 -2.60 32.37 -6.65
N GLU A 153 -2.68 32.57 -7.98
CA GLU A 153 -2.21 33.78 -8.65
C GLU A 153 -3.32 34.40 -9.49
N THR A 154 -4.19 35.20 -8.86
CA THR A 154 -4.74 36.45 -9.41
C THR A 154 -5.60 37.15 -8.37
N ALA A 155 -4.94 37.89 -7.48
CA ALA A 155 -5.52 39.07 -6.86
C ALA A 155 -4.59 40.24 -7.18
N VAL A 156 -4.88 40.92 -8.29
CA VAL A 156 -4.40 42.28 -8.58
C VAL A 156 -5.63 43.15 -8.71
#